data_AF-A0A6C0CPG3-F1
#
_entry.id   AF-A0A6C0CPG3-F1
#
_cell.length_a   1.000
_cell.length_b   1.000
_cell.length_c   1.000
_cell.angle_alpha   90.00
_cell.angle_beta   90.00
_cell.angle_gamma   90.00
#
_symmetry.space_group_name_H-M   'P 1'
#
loop_
_entity.id
_entity.type
_entity.pdbx_description
1 polymer ?
#
loop_
_entity_poly.entity_id
_entity_poly.type
_entity_poly.pdbx_seq_one_letter_code
_entity_poly.pdbx_strand_id
1 'polypeptide(L)'
;MPSDNKYSDSVNSYSIEPRKNNSCQEVEIWKTILSNGKTVNVEIGRLYDMGKFTLELDQQEYDTLINNCNSGTIIINDFDYNIDYVRNVKDIWVEVNGIPLKACNKIPDINSQEKMELYRIIYKWDIIARDEKSSGSESNSDSDFDEQKLTHNNCIHLTTKYAIINGFDINEL
;
A
#
# COMPACT_ATOMS: atom_id res chain seq x y z
N MET A 1 18.29 39.84 10.57
CA MET A 1 16.86 39.89 10.15
C MET A 1 16.51 38.52 9.66
N PRO A 2 15.46 37.86 10.16
CA PRO A 2 14.98 36.64 9.53
C PRO A 2 14.34 37.05 8.21
N SER A 3 14.80 36.44 7.12
CA SER A 3 14.20 36.57 5.80
C SER A 3 12.80 35.97 5.86
N ASP A 4 11.79 36.83 5.71
CA ASP A 4 10.42 36.44 5.44
C ASP A 4 10.41 35.53 4.20
N ASN A 5 10.28 34.21 4.42
CA ASN A 5 9.91 33.29 3.35
C ASN A 5 8.47 33.64 2.95
N LYS A 6 8.36 34.49 1.92
CA LYS A 6 7.11 34.75 1.23
C LYS A 6 6.62 33.43 0.63
N TYR A 7 5.72 32.74 1.31
CA TYR A 7 4.81 31.82 0.65
C TYR A 7 3.75 32.67 -0.05
N SER A 8 3.99 33.00 -1.32
CA SER A 8 2.96 33.52 -2.20
C SER A 8 3.11 32.97 -3.61
N ASP A 9 3.52 31.72 -3.72
CA ASP A 9 3.30 31.00 -4.97
C ASP A 9 1.82 30.62 -4.98
N SER A 10 1.11 31.13 -5.98
CA SER A 10 -0.30 30.80 -6.18
C SER A 10 -0.41 29.29 -6.36
N VAL A 11 -1.10 28.64 -5.44
CA VAL A 11 -1.44 27.23 -5.54
C VAL A 11 -2.63 27.10 -6.48
N ASN A 12 -2.50 26.24 -7.48
CA ASN A 12 -3.59 25.92 -8.40
C ASN A 12 -4.03 24.47 -8.17
N SER A 13 -5.32 24.21 -8.39
CA SER A 13 -5.88 22.86 -8.28
C SER A 13 -5.83 22.17 -9.64
N TYR A 14 -5.33 20.94 -9.64
CA TYR A 14 -5.20 20.12 -10.84
C TYR A 14 -5.86 18.76 -10.65
N SER A 15 -6.48 18.26 -11.71
CA SER A 15 -6.98 16.90 -11.83
C SER A 15 -5.95 16.04 -12.54
N ILE A 16 -5.58 14.92 -11.94
CA ILE A 16 -4.72 13.90 -12.52
C ILE A 16 -5.51 12.63 -12.84
N GLU A 17 -5.38 12.18 -14.08
CA GLU A 17 -6.02 10.97 -14.60
C GLU A 17 -4.97 10.04 -15.21
N PRO A 18 -4.73 8.84 -14.65
CA PRO A 18 -3.83 7.85 -15.23
C PRO A 18 -4.28 7.45 -16.65
N ARG A 19 -3.33 7.35 -17.58
CA ARG A 19 -3.63 7.05 -18.99
C ARG A 19 -4.06 5.62 -19.25
N LYS A 20 -3.68 4.71 -18.36
CA LYS A 20 -3.88 3.27 -18.51
C LYS A 20 -4.65 2.73 -17.33
N ASN A 21 -5.38 1.65 -17.58
CA ASN A 21 -5.95 0.84 -16.52
C ASN A 21 -4.84 0.27 -15.63
N ASN A 22 -5.19 -0.07 -14.37
CA ASN A 22 -4.27 -0.69 -13.41
C ASN A 22 -3.00 0.16 -13.20
N SER A 23 -3.19 1.47 -13.05
CA SER A 23 -2.09 2.44 -12.95
C SER A 23 -2.08 3.23 -11.64
N CYS A 24 -3.08 3.02 -10.78
CA CYS A 24 -3.10 3.58 -9.43
C CYS A 24 -2.69 2.50 -8.46
N GLN A 25 -1.56 2.68 -7.80
CA GLN A 25 -1.03 1.76 -6.81
C GLN A 25 -1.19 2.36 -5.41
N GLU A 26 -1.62 1.53 -4.48
CA GLU A 26 -1.56 1.79 -3.05
C GLU A 26 -0.77 0.67 -2.39
N VAL A 27 0.15 1.00 -1.48
CA VAL A 27 0.93 0.04 -0.71
C VAL A 27 0.87 0.43 0.76
N GLU A 28 0.23 -0.41 1.57
CA GLU A 28 0.25 -0.27 3.02
C GLU A 28 1.38 -1.09 3.61
N ILE A 29 2.11 -0.48 4.54
CA ILE A 29 3.19 -1.13 5.27
C ILE A 29 2.75 -1.33 6.70
N TRP A 30 2.70 -2.59 7.12
CA TRP A 30 2.33 -3.03 8.45
C TRP A 30 3.53 -3.69 9.13
N LYS A 31 3.63 -3.52 10.44
CA LYS A 31 4.68 -4.12 11.26
C LYS A 31 4.08 -5.18 12.18
N THR A 32 4.72 -6.33 12.27
CA THR A 32 4.39 -7.37 13.25
C THR A 32 5.64 -7.91 13.94
N ILE A 33 5.45 -8.56 15.08
CA ILE A 33 6.50 -9.24 15.86
C ILE A 33 6.08 -10.70 15.97
N LEU A 34 6.91 -11.60 15.44
CA LEU A 34 6.69 -13.04 15.50
C LEU A 34 6.90 -13.56 16.93
N SER A 35 6.41 -14.77 17.19
CA SER A 35 6.51 -15.49 18.47
C SER A 35 7.93 -15.61 19.01
N ASN A 36 8.94 -15.59 18.13
CA ASN A 36 10.36 -15.62 18.51
C ASN A 36 11.00 -14.22 18.67
N GLY A 37 10.21 -13.15 18.62
CA GLY A 37 10.64 -11.77 18.77
C GLY A 37 11.14 -11.10 17.49
N LYS A 38 11.21 -11.80 16.34
CA LYS A 38 11.61 -11.19 15.07
C LYS A 38 10.57 -10.18 14.60
N THR A 39 11.05 -8.99 14.21
CA THR A 39 10.22 -7.96 13.59
C THR A 39 10.17 -8.17 12.09
N VAL A 40 8.97 -8.09 11.52
CA VAL A 40 8.72 -8.29 10.10
C VAL A 40 7.80 -7.21 9.57
N ASN A 41 8.09 -6.69 8.36
CA ASN A 41 7.19 -5.79 7.65
C ASN A 41 6.36 -6.60 6.66
N VAL A 42 5.04 -6.42 6.72
CA VAL A 42 4.05 -6.95 5.79
C VAL A 42 3.59 -5.81 4.90
N GLU A 43 3.73 -5.99 3.60
CA GLU A 43 3.37 -5.01 2.58
C GLU A 43 2.12 -5.52 1.85
N ILE A 44 1.05 -4.72 1.90
CA ILE A 44 -0.22 -5.01 1.22
C ILE A 44 -0.34 -4.05 0.06
N GLY A 45 -0.25 -4.59 -1.16
CA GLY A 45 -0.41 -3.80 -2.37
C GLY A 45 -1.79 -3.93 -2.97
N ARG A 46 -2.33 -2.82 -3.45
CA ARG A 46 -3.59 -2.73 -4.20
C ARG A 46 -3.31 -1.99 -5.51
N LEU A 47 -3.75 -2.57 -6.62
CA LEU A 47 -3.66 -1.94 -7.95
C LEU A 47 -5.08 -1.71 -8.45
N TYR A 48 -5.44 -0.44 -8.61
CA TYR A 48 -6.78 -0.04 -9.00
C TYR A 48 -6.88 0.16 -10.51
N ASP A 49 -7.98 -0.32 -11.09
CA ASP A 49 -8.29 -0.20 -12.52
C ASP A 49 -8.29 1.26 -12.97
N MET A 50 -9.01 2.13 -12.26
CA MET A 50 -9.09 3.57 -12.54
C MET A 50 -9.11 4.37 -11.24
N GLY A 51 -8.41 5.50 -11.23
CA GLY A 51 -8.49 6.49 -10.16
C GLY A 51 -8.39 7.90 -10.72
N LYS A 52 -8.92 8.86 -9.96
CA LYS A 52 -8.80 10.28 -10.24
C LYS A 52 -8.22 10.95 -9.00
N PHE A 53 -7.25 11.81 -9.20
CA PHE A 53 -6.61 12.54 -8.11
C PHE A 53 -6.84 14.03 -8.31
N THR A 54 -7.11 14.74 -7.23
CA THR A 54 -7.09 16.19 -7.21
C THR A 54 -5.91 16.61 -6.38
N LEU A 55 -4.98 17.37 -6.98
CA LEU A 55 -3.77 17.88 -6.33
C LEU A 55 -3.84 19.40 -6.23
N GLU A 56 -3.35 19.94 -5.13
CA GLU A 56 -3.00 21.35 -5.00
C GLU A 56 -1.49 21.47 -5.21
N LEU A 57 -1.06 22.19 -6.25
CA LEU A 57 0.34 22.25 -6.66
C LEU A 57 0.82 23.70 -6.78
N ASP A 58 2.04 23.94 -6.31
CA ASP A 58 2.82 25.10 -6.73
C ASP A 58 3.46 24.89 -8.12
N GLN A 59 4.10 25.93 -8.66
CA GLN A 59 4.70 25.86 -10.00
C GLN A 59 5.85 24.84 -10.08
N GLN A 60 6.67 24.70 -9.03
CA GLN A 60 7.80 23.79 -9.00
C GLN A 60 7.33 22.32 -8.95
N GLU A 61 6.28 22.05 -8.17
CA GLU A 61 5.63 20.75 -8.07
C GLU A 61 4.96 20.37 -9.40
N TYR A 62 4.24 21.30 -10.01
CA TYR A 62 3.66 21.12 -11.36
C TYR A 62 4.74 20.79 -12.40
N ASP A 63 5.83 21.56 -12.44
CA ASP A 63 6.94 21.35 -13.37
C ASP A 63 7.62 19.98 -13.13
N THR A 64 7.71 19.54 -11.87
CA THR A 64 8.25 18.23 -11.53
C THR A 64 7.35 17.10 -12.04
N LEU A 65 6.03 17.24 -11.88
CA LEU A 65 5.05 16.26 -12.35
C LEU A 65 5.02 16.17 -13.88
N ILE A 66 4.95 17.30 -14.59
CA ILE A 66 4.85 17.31 -16.05
C ILE A 66 6.08 16.71 -16.72
N ASN A 67 7.28 16.89 -16.13
CA ASN A 67 8.51 16.30 -16.63
C ASN A 67 8.53 14.77 -16.52
N ASN A 68 7.71 14.19 -15.64
CA ASN A 68 7.63 12.74 -15.41
C ASN A 68 6.35 12.09 -15.97
N CYS A 69 5.48 12.86 -16.64
CA CYS A 69 4.11 12.42 -16.98
C CYS A 69 4.01 11.28 -17.99
N ASN A 70 5.03 11.06 -18.81
CA ASN A 70 4.92 10.14 -19.95
C ASN A 70 5.29 8.69 -19.62
N SER A 71 6.10 8.43 -18.59
CA SER A 71 6.56 7.06 -18.29
C SER A 71 7.04 6.84 -16.85
N GLY A 72 6.95 7.83 -15.97
CA GLY A 72 7.40 7.72 -14.60
C GLY A 72 6.42 6.99 -13.69
N THR A 73 6.95 6.47 -12.58
CA THR A 73 6.18 6.26 -11.36
C THR A 73 6.26 7.53 -10.53
N ILE A 74 5.13 8.09 -10.14
CA ILE A 74 5.07 9.23 -9.24
C ILE A 74 4.47 8.79 -7.93
N ILE A 75 5.14 9.14 -6.84
CA ILE A 75 4.63 8.96 -5.49
C ILE A 75 3.77 10.19 -5.17
N ILE A 76 2.49 9.94 -4.89
CA ILE A 76 1.50 11.01 -4.69
C ILE A 76 1.55 11.57 -3.27
N ASN A 77 2.09 10.82 -2.31
CA ASN A 77 2.27 11.28 -0.93
C ASN A 77 3.16 12.52 -0.77
N ASP A 78 3.90 12.90 -1.80
CA ASP A 78 4.77 14.07 -1.79
C ASP A 78 3.99 15.38 -2.04
N PHE A 79 2.67 15.30 -2.30
CA PHE A 79 1.79 16.44 -2.61
C PHE A 79 0.56 16.46 -1.67
N ASP A 80 -0.14 17.59 -1.59
CA ASP A 80 -1.47 17.62 -0.96
C ASP A 80 -2.52 17.12 -1.95
N TYR A 81 -3.23 16.05 -1.60
CA TYR A 81 -4.10 15.35 -2.53
C TYR A 81 -5.40 14.83 -1.93
N ASN A 82 -6.44 14.82 -2.77
CA ASN A 82 -7.65 14.04 -2.59
C ASN A 82 -7.73 12.96 -3.67
N ILE A 83 -8.17 11.77 -3.29
CA ILE A 83 -8.24 10.60 -4.17
C ILE A 83 -9.66 10.07 -4.28
N ASP A 84 -10.12 9.92 -5.52
CA ASP A 84 -11.40 9.29 -5.85
C ASP A 84 -11.15 8.03 -6.67
N TYR A 85 -11.44 6.87 -6.07
CA TYR A 85 -11.40 5.59 -6.75
C TYR A 85 -12.72 5.33 -7.48
N VAL A 86 -12.66 5.29 -8.80
CA VAL A 86 -13.86 5.20 -9.65
C VAL A 86 -14.42 3.77 -9.69
N ARG A 87 -13.60 2.75 -9.37
CA ARG A 87 -14.00 1.33 -9.41
C ARG A 87 -13.39 0.52 -8.25
N ASN A 88 -14.22 -0.32 -7.63
CA ASN A 88 -13.83 -1.26 -6.57
C ASN A 88 -13.05 -2.49 -7.05
N VAL A 89 -12.66 -2.55 -8.33
CA VAL A 89 -11.83 -3.64 -8.85
C VAL A 89 -10.38 -3.33 -8.52
N LYS A 90 -9.82 -4.12 -7.60
CA LYS A 90 -8.42 -4.03 -7.20
C LYS A 90 -7.75 -5.39 -7.22
N ASP A 91 -6.61 -5.48 -7.88
CA ASP A 91 -5.71 -6.61 -7.72
C ASP A 91 -4.93 -6.42 -6.42
N ILE A 92 -5.00 -7.42 -5.54
CA ILE A 92 -4.34 -7.39 -4.22
C ILE A 92 -3.16 -8.36 -4.24
N TRP A 93 -2.00 -7.89 -3.78
CA TRP A 93 -0.86 -8.76 -3.50
C TRP A 93 -0.30 -8.51 -2.10
N VAL A 94 0.41 -9.50 -1.59
CA VAL A 94 1.00 -9.47 -0.26
C VAL A 94 2.47 -9.86 -0.36
N GLU A 95 3.30 -8.98 0.17
CA GLU A 95 4.75 -9.13 0.26
C GLU A 95 5.20 -9.05 1.72
N VAL A 96 6.34 -9.66 1.99
CA VAL A 96 7.01 -9.61 3.29
C VAL A 96 8.43 -9.19 3.01
N ASN A 97 8.83 -8.04 3.52
CA ASN A 97 10.12 -7.41 3.21
C ASN A 97 10.42 -7.40 1.70
N GLY A 98 9.45 -6.98 0.87
CA GLY A 98 9.54 -6.96 -0.59
C GLY A 98 9.57 -8.31 -1.32
N ILE A 99 9.26 -9.44 -0.66
CA ILE A 99 9.16 -10.76 -1.30
C ILE A 99 7.73 -11.30 -1.18
N PRO A 100 7.11 -11.81 -2.27
CA PRO A 100 5.74 -12.33 -2.20
C PRO A 100 5.59 -13.41 -1.13
N LEU A 101 4.48 -13.39 -0.37
CA LEU A 101 4.27 -14.32 0.76
C LEU A 101 4.50 -15.80 0.40
N LYS A 102 4.05 -16.18 -0.81
CA LYS A 102 4.22 -17.54 -1.35
C LYS A 102 5.68 -17.97 -1.44
N ALA A 103 6.59 -17.01 -1.63
CA ALA A 103 8.03 -17.17 -1.79
C ALA A 103 8.87 -16.73 -0.57
N CYS A 104 8.25 -16.43 0.59
CA CYS A 104 8.98 -15.95 1.79
C CYS A 104 10.05 -16.88 2.33
N ASN A 105 10.04 -18.17 1.98
CA ASN A 105 11.14 -19.09 2.29
C ASN A 105 12.45 -18.73 1.56
N LYS A 106 12.41 -17.77 0.62
CA LYS A 106 13.59 -17.16 -0.03
C LYS A 106 14.12 -15.94 0.72
N ILE A 107 13.38 -15.41 1.71
CA ILE A 107 13.87 -14.35 2.58
C ILE A 107 14.92 -14.98 3.50
N PRO A 108 16.17 -14.49 3.50
CA PRO A 108 17.15 -14.91 4.49
C PRO A 108 16.54 -14.76 5.89
N ASP A 109 16.72 -15.76 6.73
CA ASP A 109 16.24 -15.74 8.12
C ASP A 109 14.72 -15.85 8.35
N ILE A 110 13.94 -16.34 7.37
CA ILE A 110 12.56 -16.84 7.59
C ILE A 110 12.46 -18.34 7.33
N ASN A 111 12.16 -19.11 8.37
CA ASN A 111 11.94 -20.55 8.34
C ASN A 111 10.46 -20.91 8.11
N SER A 112 10.18 -22.20 7.94
CA SER A 112 8.83 -22.70 7.66
C SER A 112 7.80 -22.38 8.75
N GLN A 113 8.21 -22.37 10.02
CA GLN A 113 7.33 -22.08 11.15
C GLN A 113 6.94 -20.59 11.17
N GLU A 114 7.92 -19.71 10.95
CA GLU A 114 7.72 -18.26 10.82
C GLU A 114 6.83 -17.92 9.60
N LYS A 115 7.01 -18.62 8.48
CA LYS A 115 6.12 -18.48 7.31
C LYS A 115 4.67 -18.86 7.64
N MET A 116 4.45 -19.95 8.37
CA MET A 116 3.11 -20.37 8.78
C MET A 116 2.48 -19.37 9.74
N GLU A 117 3.28 -18.83 10.67
CA GLU A 117 2.83 -17.78 11.57
C GLU A 117 2.40 -16.52 10.80
N LEU A 118 3.23 -16.05 9.86
CA LEU A 118 2.89 -14.92 8.98
C LEU A 118 1.61 -15.16 8.17
N TYR A 119 1.46 -16.36 7.60
CA TYR A 119 0.24 -16.71 6.86
C TYR A 119 -1.01 -16.60 7.74
N ARG A 120 -0.93 -17.03 9.00
CA ARG A 120 -2.04 -16.90 9.95
C ARG A 120 -2.29 -15.45 10.34
N ILE A 121 -1.25 -14.68 10.63
CA ILE A 121 -1.37 -13.24 10.93
C ILE A 121 -2.11 -12.49 9.80
N ILE A 122 -1.86 -12.87 8.55
CA ILE A 122 -2.40 -12.18 7.37
C ILE A 122 -3.80 -12.66 7.00
N TYR A 123 -4.05 -13.97 7.04
CA TYR A 123 -5.27 -14.57 6.47
C TYR A 123 -6.24 -15.15 7.50
N LYS A 124 -5.83 -15.37 8.74
CA LYS A 124 -6.67 -15.98 9.77
C LYS A 124 -7.05 -14.97 10.85
N TRP A 125 -8.23 -15.18 11.43
CA TRP A 125 -8.72 -14.42 12.58
C TRP A 125 -8.14 -14.89 13.90
N ASP A 126 -7.31 -15.94 13.91
CA ASP A 126 -6.85 -16.56 15.14
C ASP A 126 -5.32 -16.75 15.18
N ILE A 127 -4.66 -16.11 16.16
CA ILE A 127 -3.28 -16.43 16.57
C ILE A 127 -3.30 -17.63 17.52
N ILE A 128 -3.98 -18.72 17.17
CA ILE A 128 -3.95 -19.91 18.02
C ILE A 128 -2.74 -20.74 17.63
N ALA A 129 -1.58 -20.41 18.20
CA ALA A 129 -0.49 -21.35 18.36
C ALA A 129 -0.95 -22.40 19.39
N ARG A 130 -1.67 -23.43 18.96
CA ARG A 130 -1.94 -24.58 19.83
C ARG A 130 -1.54 -25.85 19.14
N ASP A 131 -0.74 -26.62 19.86
CA ASP A 131 -0.52 -28.05 19.76
C ASP A 131 -1.82 -28.87 19.97
N GLU A 132 -2.99 -28.35 19.57
CA GLU A 132 -4.27 -29.02 19.74
C GLU A 132 -4.69 -29.63 18.41
N LYS A 133 -4.53 -30.95 18.33
CA LYS A 133 -5.40 -31.78 17.49
C LYS A 133 -6.84 -31.35 17.75
N SER A 134 -7.49 -30.71 16.80
CA SER A 134 -8.95 -30.66 16.82
C SER A 134 -9.52 -30.55 15.41
N SER A 135 -10.03 -31.70 14.97
CA SER A 135 -11.14 -31.84 14.06
C SER A 135 -12.23 -30.80 14.33
N GLY A 136 -12.60 -30.01 13.32
CA GLY A 136 -13.79 -29.17 13.42
C GLY A 136 -13.83 -28.05 12.39
N SER A 137 -14.37 -28.35 11.21
CA SER A 137 -15.03 -27.36 10.34
C SER A 137 -14.16 -26.16 9.93
N GLU A 138 -13.21 -26.38 9.02
CA GLU A 138 -12.57 -25.29 8.26
C GLU A 138 -13.62 -24.67 7.32
N SER A 139 -14.26 -23.59 7.75
CA SER A 139 -15.16 -22.83 6.88
C SER A 139 -14.34 -22.14 5.79
N ASN A 140 -14.69 -22.41 4.53
CA ASN A 140 -14.08 -21.87 3.31
C ASN A 140 -14.17 -20.32 3.15
N SER A 141 -14.50 -19.56 4.19
CA SER A 141 -14.55 -18.09 4.16
C SER A 141 -13.25 -17.40 4.61
N ASP A 142 -12.22 -18.18 4.94
CA ASP A 142 -11.01 -17.71 5.61
C ASP A 142 -9.83 -17.39 4.66
N SER A 143 -9.97 -17.58 3.35
CA SER A 143 -8.83 -17.47 2.41
C SER A 143 -8.51 -16.05 1.96
N ASP A 144 -9.46 -15.14 2.10
CA ASP A 144 -9.34 -13.82 1.48
C ASP A 144 -8.69 -12.82 2.45
N PHE A 145 -7.82 -11.97 1.93
CA PHE A 145 -7.18 -10.93 2.70
C PHE A 145 -8.24 -9.93 3.20
N ASP A 146 -8.18 -9.62 4.50
CA ASP A 146 -8.99 -8.59 5.14
C ASP A 146 -8.08 -7.79 6.07
N GLU A 147 -8.04 -6.48 5.89
CA GLU A 147 -7.22 -5.56 6.67
C GLU A 147 -7.57 -5.59 8.17
N GLN A 148 -8.82 -5.92 8.50
CA GLN A 148 -9.25 -6.10 9.88
C GLN A 148 -8.52 -7.26 10.56
N LYS A 149 -8.06 -8.27 9.82
CA LYS A 149 -7.27 -9.39 10.37
C LYS A 149 -5.90 -8.91 10.84
N LEU A 150 -5.26 -7.98 10.12
CA LEU A 150 -3.97 -7.42 10.53
C LEU A 150 -4.10 -6.68 11.87
N THR A 151 -5.14 -5.84 12.00
CA THR A 151 -5.42 -5.13 13.25
C THR A 151 -5.78 -6.10 14.37
N HIS A 152 -6.62 -7.11 14.09
CA HIS A 152 -6.97 -8.16 15.05
C HIS A 152 -5.72 -8.91 15.57
N ASN A 153 -4.77 -9.16 14.67
CA ASN A 153 -3.53 -9.88 14.97
C ASN A 153 -2.39 -8.96 15.47
N ASN A 154 -2.73 -7.79 16.03
CA ASN A 154 -1.80 -6.82 16.63
C ASN A 154 -0.72 -6.30 15.66
N CYS A 155 -0.99 -6.29 14.36
CA CYS A 155 -0.13 -5.58 13.43
C CYS A 155 -0.31 -4.08 13.59
N ILE A 156 0.79 -3.33 13.48
CA ILE A 156 0.80 -1.88 13.59
C ILE A 156 0.94 -1.31 12.18
N HIS A 157 -0.04 -0.52 11.75
CA HIS A 157 0.05 0.25 10.51
C HIS A 157 1.16 1.30 10.65
N LEU A 158 2.09 1.32 9.69
CA LEU A 158 3.20 2.27 9.69
C LEU A 158 2.94 3.43 8.74
N THR A 159 2.53 3.14 7.50
CA THR A 159 2.32 4.14 6.46
C THR A 159 1.55 3.54 5.29
N THR A 160 0.89 4.40 4.52
CA THR A 160 0.34 4.06 3.20
C THR A 160 1.02 4.90 2.14
N LYS A 161 1.46 4.25 1.06
CA LYS A 161 2.04 4.90 -0.11
C LYS A 161 1.09 4.83 -1.29
N TYR A 162 0.94 5.92 -2.00
CA TYR A 162 0.14 6.03 -3.21
C TYR A 162 1.04 6.41 -4.36
N ALA A 163 0.87 5.74 -5.49
CA ALA A 163 1.63 6.01 -6.68
C ALA A 163 0.77 5.91 -7.94
N ILE A 164 1.12 6.72 -8.93
CA ILE A 164 0.64 6.56 -10.30
C ILE A 164 1.78 5.95 -11.12
N ILE A 165 1.51 4.86 -11.82
CA ILE A 165 2.47 4.16 -12.67
C ILE A 165 2.09 4.31 -14.13
N ASN A 166 3.05 4.25 -15.05
CA ASN A 166 2.82 4.27 -16.50
C ASN A 166 2.19 5.56 -17.07
N GLY A 167 2.35 6.68 -16.37
CA GLY A 167 1.98 8.01 -16.85
C GLY A 167 0.52 8.40 -16.67
N PHE A 168 0.27 9.70 -16.83
CA PHE A 168 -1.00 10.35 -16.54
C PHE A 168 -1.19 11.60 -17.39
N ASP A 169 -2.44 12.06 -17.44
CA ASP A 169 -2.82 13.36 -17.95
C ASP A 169 -3.16 14.28 -16.77
N ILE A 170 -2.77 15.55 -16.90
CA ILE A 170 -3.02 16.59 -15.89
C ILE A 170 -3.84 17.70 -16.54
N ASN A 171 -4.91 18.13 -15.86
CA ASN A 171 -5.80 19.18 -16.31
C ASN A 171 -6.03 20.17 -15.16
N GLU A 172 -5.95 21.46 -15.43
CA GLU A 172 -6.32 22.50 -14.47
C GLU A 172 -7.85 22.47 -14.22
N LEU A 173 -8.27 22.67 -12.97
CA LEU A 173 -9.68 22.59 -12.54
C LEU A 173 -10.42 23.93 -12.58
#